data_AF-A0AAN1LQB0-F1
#
_entry.id   AF-A0AAN1LQB0-F1
#
_cell.length_a   1.000
_cell.length_b   1.000
_cell.length_c   1.000
_cell.angle_alpha   90.00
_cell.angle_beta   90.00
_cell.angle_gamma   90.00
#
_symmetry.space_group_name_H-M   'P 1'
#
loop_
_entity.id
_entity.type
_entity.pdbx_description
1 polymer ?
#
loop_
_entity_poly.entity_id
_entity_poly.type
_entity_poly.pdbx_seq_one_letter_code
_entity_poly.pdbx_strand_id
1 'polypeptide(L)'
;MVKETEDPKDTETAYDSTADRARPAGAGARRVSVTGARMLREALRDGGDALPAALREADDGLLLSALDEGLPAERATRVVVELVRRAPERGPELAAAVCEKVLLAQLYLDPPHRVPGGSAADPGRRLRVRNALMLYEGLVRPYAGRGAIPELMACVLPGLWAAGDGAGREVVRRIVGTRQLTGFGEKGWKALFGGVAEECREYEAEAARATRRETRWRRRRGVADDAARLDLKPGQLWVSALLGFIAVALVLIVVIAAG
;
A
#
# COMPACT_ATOMS: atom_id res chain seq x y z
N MET A 1 -74.56 -25.65 -1.62
CA MET A 1 -75.06 -24.32 -2.02
C MET A 1 -74.15 -23.80 -3.11
N VAL A 2 -74.69 -23.76 -4.32
CA VAL A 2 -74.05 -23.32 -5.56
C VAL A 2 -74.28 -21.81 -5.69
N LYS A 3 -73.22 -21.05 -6.01
CA LYS A 3 -73.28 -19.99 -7.04
C LYS A 3 -71.88 -19.49 -7.40
N GLU A 4 -71.33 -20.08 -8.46
CA GLU A 4 -70.53 -19.33 -9.43
C GLU A 4 -71.49 -18.55 -10.34
N THR A 5 -71.07 -17.35 -10.76
CA THR A 5 -71.50 -16.52 -11.92
C THR A 5 -71.07 -15.08 -11.59
N GLU A 6 -70.38 -14.27 -12.38
CA GLU A 6 -69.85 -14.27 -13.74
C GLU A 6 -69.03 -12.95 -13.82
N ASP A 7 -67.82 -12.97 -14.40
CA ASP A 7 -67.24 -11.83 -15.15
C ASP A 7 -67.78 -11.97 -16.60
N PRO A 8 -67.78 -11.00 -17.57
CA PRO A 8 -66.85 -9.87 -17.76
C PRO A 8 -67.47 -8.63 -18.51
N LYS A 9 -66.61 -7.81 -19.15
CA LYS A 9 -66.85 -6.78 -20.21
C LYS A 9 -67.10 -5.35 -19.76
N ASP A 10 -66.65 -4.31 -20.45
CA ASP A 10 -65.69 -4.13 -21.54
C ASP A 10 -65.42 -2.62 -21.55
N THR A 11 -64.15 -2.26 -21.70
CA THR A 11 -63.66 -1.27 -22.67
C THR A 11 -64.41 0.06 -22.86
N GLU A 12 -63.87 1.16 -22.32
CA GLU A 12 -63.84 2.43 -23.09
C GLU A 12 -62.44 3.07 -23.01
N THR A 13 -61.70 2.89 -24.09
CA THR A 13 -60.48 3.61 -24.47
C THR A 13 -60.83 4.89 -25.24
N ALA A 14 -60.29 6.03 -24.80
CA ALA A 14 -59.94 7.18 -25.66
C ALA A 14 -58.91 8.03 -24.88
N TYR A 15 -57.60 7.84 -25.09
CA TYR A 15 -56.74 8.57 -26.04
C TYR A 15 -56.89 10.10 -26.03
N ASP A 16 -56.00 10.79 -25.32
CA ASP A 16 -55.11 11.87 -25.80
C ASP A 16 -54.29 12.36 -24.57
N SER A 17 -53.05 12.82 -24.59
CA SER A 17 -52.06 12.98 -25.64
C SER A 17 -50.71 13.02 -24.91
N THR A 18 -49.69 12.53 -25.58
CA THR A 18 -48.28 12.56 -25.20
C THR A 18 -47.75 13.94 -24.81
N ALA A 19 -46.73 13.92 -23.96
CA ALA A 19 -45.71 14.95 -23.71
C ALA A 19 -46.02 16.02 -22.67
N ASP A 20 -45.57 15.81 -21.43
CA ASP A 20 -44.49 16.65 -20.88
C ASP A 20 -43.83 15.98 -19.66
N ARG A 21 -42.50 15.99 -19.66
CA ARG A 21 -41.60 15.68 -18.54
C ARG A 21 -41.66 14.29 -17.92
N ALA A 22 -40.95 13.38 -18.61
CA ALA A 22 -39.97 12.54 -17.94
C ALA A 22 -39.06 13.44 -17.07
N ARG A 23 -39.32 13.51 -15.76
CA ARG A 23 -38.32 13.94 -14.79
C ARG A 23 -37.31 12.82 -14.66
N PRO A 24 -36.03 12.99 -15.02
CA PRO A 24 -35.03 12.03 -14.62
C PRO A 24 -34.90 12.12 -13.09
N ALA A 25 -35.26 11.03 -12.41
CA ALA A 25 -34.91 10.78 -11.02
C ALA A 25 -33.39 10.53 -10.93
N GLY A 26 -32.62 11.59 -11.18
CA GLY A 26 -31.17 11.55 -11.35
C GLY A 26 -30.56 12.90 -11.02
N ALA A 27 -30.85 13.45 -9.84
CA ALA A 27 -30.30 14.74 -9.41
C ALA A 27 -29.97 14.80 -7.91
N GLY A 28 -29.93 13.66 -7.21
CA GLY A 28 -29.69 13.60 -5.76
C GLY A 28 -28.23 13.37 -5.35
N ALA A 29 -27.35 12.91 -6.25
CA ALA A 29 -26.02 12.40 -5.89
C ALA A 29 -24.84 13.06 -6.63
N ARG A 30 -25.05 14.13 -7.42
CA ARG A 30 -24.00 14.63 -8.32
C ARG A 30 -23.95 16.16 -8.49
N ARG A 31 -24.15 16.87 -7.39
CA ARG A 31 -23.62 18.22 -7.22
C ARG A 31 -22.83 18.25 -5.93
N VAL A 32 -21.67 17.57 -5.95
CA VAL A 32 -20.53 18.06 -5.18
C VAL A 32 -20.50 19.55 -5.44
N SER A 33 -20.74 20.37 -4.42
CA SER A 33 -20.87 21.81 -4.58
C SER A 33 -19.65 22.29 -5.35
N VAL A 34 -19.83 22.68 -6.63
CA VAL A 34 -18.72 23.10 -7.50
C VAL A 34 -17.97 24.25 -6.83
N THR A 35 -18.71 25.07 -6.09
CA THR A 35 -18.21 26.13 -5.21
C THR A 35 -17.33 25.55 -4.08
N GLY A 36 -17.82 24.56 -3.32
CA GLY A 36 -17.04 23.94 -2.25
C GLY A 36 -15.77 23.23 -2.74
N ALA A 37 -15.85 22.52 -3.86
CA ALA A 37 -14.70 21.87 -4.50
C ALA A 37 -13.65 22.90 -4.95
N ARG A 38 -14.10 24.04 -5.49
CA ARG A 38 -13.24 25.14 -5.90
C ARG A 38 -12.58 25.81 -4.69
N MET A 39 -13.35 26.11 -3.64
CA MET A 39 -12.84 26.71 -2.40
C MET A 39 -11.79 25.82 -1.74
N LEU A 40 -12.03 24.50 -1.67
CA LEU A 40 -11.06 23.55 -1.13
C LEU A 40 -9.77 23.55 -1.96
N ARG A 41 -9.88 23.52 -3.30
CA ARG A 41 -8.70 23.54 -4.19
C ARG A 41 -7.91 24.84 -4.06
N GLU A 42 -8.58 25.99 -4.00
CA GLU A 42 -7.93 27.30 -3.78
C GLU A 42 -7.23 27.33 -2.41
N ALA A 43 -7.91 26.92 -1.34
CA ALA A 43 -7.34 26.89 -0.01
C ALA A 43 -6.14 25.92 0.13
N LEU A 44 -6.20 24.75 -0.53
CA LEU A 44 -5.08 23.80 -0.61
C LEU A 44 -3.91 24.34 -1.43
N ARG A 45 -4.18 25.14 -2.46
CA ARG A 45 -3.14 25.76 -3.29
C ARG A 45 -2.41 26.87 -2.55
N ASP A 46 -3.18 27.76 -1.93
CA ASP A 46 -2.68 28.99 -1.33
C ASP A 46 -2.05 28.74 0.05
N GLY A 47 -2.58 27.78 0.82
CA GLY A 47 -2.03 27.39 2.11
C GLY A 47 -2.00 28.56 3.09
N GLY A 48 -3.12 28.81 3.78
CA GLY A 48 -3.23 29.91 4.74
C GLY A 48 -4.40 29.73 5.70
N ASP A 49 -4.81 30.81 6.35
CA ASP A 49 -5.81 30.80 7.44
C ASP A 49 -7.19 30.30 7.00
N ALA A 50 -7.49 30.32 5.69
CA ALA A 50 -8.73 29.80 5.12
C ALA A 50 -8.77 28.25 5.05
N LEU A 51 -7.61 27.58 5.07
CA LEU A 51 -7.53 26.12 4.89
C LEU A 51 -8.28 25.33 5.97
N PRO A 52 -8.18 25.63 7.28
CA PRO A 52 -8.94 24.92 8.29
C PRO A 52 -10.46 25.05 8.13
N ALA A 53 -10.97 26.19 7.63
CA ALA A 53 -12.40 26.36 7.38
C ALA A 53 -12.83 25.54 6.16
N ALA A 54 -12.10 25.65 5.04
CA ALA A 54 -12.37 24.90 3.82
C ALA A 54 -12.34 23.37 4.03
N LEU A 55 -11.42 22.88 4.87
CA LEU A 55 -11.37 21.46 5.23
C LEU A 55 -12.60 21.00 6.02
N ARG A 56 -13.11 21.83 6.95
CA ARG A 56 -14.30 21.51 7.76
C ARG A 56 -15.59 21.50 6.93
N GLU A 57 -15.69 22.38 5.94
CA GLU A 57 -16.85 22.49 5.06
C GLU A 57 -16.87 21.43 3.94
N ALA A 58 -15.70 20.93 3.53
CA ALA A 58 -15.59 19.88 2.52
C ALA A 58 -16.13 18.54 3.03
N ASP A 59 -16.85 17.82 2.16
CA ASP A 59 -17.25 16.43 2.43
C ASP A 59 -16.06 15.45 2.30
N ASP A 60 -16.22 14.24 2.84
CA ASP A 60 -15.17 13.23 2.82
C ASP A 60 -14.80 12.78 1.40
N GLY A 61 -15.75 12.83 0.46
CA GLY A 61 -15.52 12.51 -0.94
C GLY A 61 -14.51 13.47 -1.58
N LEU A 62 -14.70 14.78 -1.36
CA LEU A 62 -13.81 15.86 -1.78
C LEU A 62 -12.44 15.75 -1.14
N LEU A 63 -12.37 15.50 0.17
CA LEU A 63 -11.11 15.34 0.88
C LEU A 63 -10.30 14.15 0.34
N LEU A 64 -10.97 13.01 0.09
CA LEU A 64 -10.32 11.84 -0.48
C LEU A 64 -9.91 12.04 -1.95
N SER A 65 -10.71 12.76 -2.74
CA SER A 65 -10.33 13.10 -4.12
C SER A 65 -9.14 14.06 -4.16
N ALA A 66 -9.06 15.01 -3.22
CA ALA A 66 -7.91 15.89 -3.13
C ALA A 66 -6.63 15.11 -2.79
N LEU A 67 -6.70 14.09 -1.93
CA LEU A 67 -5.55 13.20 -1.68
C LEU A 67 -5.15 12.39 -2.92
N ASP A 68 -6.12 11.92 -3.69
CA ASP A 68 -5.90 11.14 -4.92
C ASP A 68 -5.25 11.98 -6.05
N GLU A 69 -5.55 13.28 -6.09
CA GLU A 69 -4.94 14.24 -7.03
C GLU A 69 -3.44 14.50 -6.77
N GLY A 70 -2.89 14.02 -5.65
CA GLY A 70 -1.50 14.20 -5.27
C GLY A 70 -1.23 15.56 -4.63
N LEU A 71 -1.12 15.57 -3.30
CA LEU A 71 -0.84 16.78 -2.52
C LEU A 71 0.56 16.73 -1.93
N PRO A 72 1.26 17.89 -1.82
CA PRO A 72 2.45 17.98 -1.00
C PRO A 72 2.20 17.42 0.41
N ALA A 73 3.16 16.66 0.95
CA ALA A 73 2.96 15.85 2.15
C ALA A 73 2.41 16.63 3.37
N GLU A 74 2.81 17.90 3.53
CA GLU A 74 2.32 18.79 4.60
C GLU A 74 0.83 19.12 4.47
N ARG A 75 0.36 19.35 3.24
CA ARG A 75 -1.05 19.63 2.94
C ARG A 75 -1.88 18.36 3.06
N ALA A 76 -1.35 17.25 2.56
CA ALA A 76 -1.93 15.93 2.76
C ALA A 76 -2.11 15.62 4.26
N THR A 77 -1.15 15.98 5.12
CA THR A 77 -1.29 15.81 6.58
C THR A 77 -2.54 16.51 7.13
N ARG A 78 -2.85 17.72 6.67
CA ARG A 78 -4.04 18.45 7.14
C ARG A 78 -5.34 17.74 6.75
N VAL A 79 -5.41 17.26 5.51
CA VAL A 79 -6.55 16.49 5.01
C VAL A 79 -6.71 15.17 5.78
N VAL A 80 -5.61 14.45 5.98
CA VAL A 80 -5.59 13.17 6.73
C VAL A 80 -6.04 13.36 8.19
N VAL A 81 -5.55 14.41 8.86
CA VAL A 81 -5.96 14.73 10.23
C VAL A 81 -7.46 14.97 10.30
N GLU A 82 -8.03 15.72 9.35
CA GLU A 82 -9.46 16.00 9.32
C GLU A 82 -10.30 14.74 9.02
N LEU A 83 -9.86 13.90 8.08
CA LEU A 83 -10.52 12.62 7.79
C LEU A 83 -10.52 11.68 9.01
N VAL A 84 -9.41 11.57 9.73
CA VAL A 84 -9.32 10.73 10.93
C VAL A 84 -10.14 11.32 12.07
N ARG A 85 -10.15 12.65 12.25
CA ARG A 85 -10.95 13.34 13.26
C ARG A 85 -12.45 13.00 13.15
N ARG A 86 -12.96 12.92 11.92
CA ARG A 86 -14.36 12.60 11.63
C ARG A 86 -14.72 11.11 11.75
N ALA A 87 -13.73 10.23 11.86
CA ALA A 87 -13.97 8.78 11.83
C ALA A 87 -14.98 8.27 12.87
N PRO A 88 -14.96 8.73 14.14
CA PRO A 88 -15.91 8.27 15.14
C PRO A 88 -17.37 8.66 14.84
N GLU A 89 -17.58 9.70 14.03
CA GLU A 89 -18.91 10.25 13.73
C GLU A 89 -19.56 9.57 12.51
N ARG A 90 -18.83 8.71 11.79
CA ARG A 90 -19.32 8.08 10.57
C ARG A 90 -20.27 6.92 10.85
N GLY A 91 -21.36 6.87 10.09
CA GLY A 91 -22.17 5.65 9.95
C GLY A 91 -21.39 4.51 9.28
N PRO A 92 -21.81 3.25 9.45
CA PRO A 92 -21.07 2.07 8.97
C PRO A 92 -20.87 2.04 7.45
N GLU A 93 -21.88 2.45 6.67
CA GLU A 93 -21.81 2.48 5.20
C GLU A 93 -20.78 3.49 4.69
N LEU A 94 -20.81 4.72 5.24
CA LEU A 94 -19.85 5.76 4.89
C LEU A 94 -18.42 5.36 5.32
N ALA A 95 -18.28 4.76 6.50
CA ALA A 95 -16.97 4.27 6.96
C ALA A 95 -16.39 3.19 6.03
N ALA A 96 -17.23 2.26 5.55
CA ALA A 96 -16.81 1.26 4.56
C ALA A 96 -16.37 1.92 3.24
N ALA A 97 -17.16 2.84 2.69
CA ALA A 97 -16.82 3.54 1.44
C ALA A 97 -15.52 4.35 1.54
N VAL A 98 -15.31 5.04 2.68
CA VAL A 98 -14.06 5.76 2.96
C VAL A 98 -12.88 4.80 3.05
N CYS A 99 -13.03 3.69 3.77
CA CYS A 99 -11.98 2.66 3.89
C CYS A 99 -11.60 2.07 2.53
N GLU A 100 -12.60 1.69 1.72
CA GLU A 100 -12.38 1.16 0.36
C GLU A 100 -11.65 2.17 -0.52
N LYS A 101 -12.07 3.44 -0.52
CA LYS A 101 -11.40 4.48 -1.32
C LYS A 101 -9.95 4.70 -0.86
N VAL A 102 -9.68 4.70 0.45
CA VAL A 102 -8.32 4.80 1.00
C VAL A 102 -7.43 3.66 0.53
N LEU A 103 -7.94 2.43 0.54
CA LEU A 103 -7.19 1.25 0.10
C LEU A 103 -6.96 1.22 -1.41
N LEU A 104 -8.00 1.46 -2.21
CA LEU A 104 -7.94 1.41 -3.66
C LEU A 104 -7.05 2.49 -4.26
N ALA A 105 -7.18 3.73 -3.77
CA ALA A 105 -6.38 4.84 -4.25
C ALA A 105 -4.94 4.83 -3.71
N GLN A 106 -4.58 3.85 -2.87
CA GLN A 106 -3.24 3.70 -2.30
C GLN A 106 -2.69 5.04 -1.78
N LEU A 107 -3.55 5.83 -1.11
CA LEU A 107 -3.36 7.25 -0.71
C LEU A 107 -2.16 7.51 0.24
N TYR A 108 -1.30 6.52 0.36
CA TYR A 108 -0.13 6.40 1.19
C TYR A 108 1.17 6.72 0.46
N LEU A 109 1.14 6.72 -0.87
CA LEU A 109 2.32 6.85 -1.69
C LEU A 109 2.00 7.93 -2.72
N ASP A 110 2.60 9.10 -2.54
CA ASP A 110 2.74 10.02 -3.69
C ASP A 110 3.22 9.17 -4.87
N PRO A 111 2.67 9.36 -6.09
CA PRO A 111 3.34 8.84 -7.25
C PRO A 111 4.75 9.42 -7.21
N PRO A 112 5.81 8.59 -7.22
CA PRO A 112 7.16 9.09 -7.11
C PRO A 112 7.34 10.13 -8.21
N HIS A 113 7.71 11.35 -7.84
CA HIS A 113 8.41 12.20 -8.80
C HIS A 113 9.57 11.34 -9.30
N ARG A 114 9.52 11.01 -10.59
CA ARG A 114 10.56 10.25 -11.30
C ARG A 114 11.84 11.09 -11.29
N VAL A 115 12.49 11.17 -10.15
CA VAL A 115 13.85 11.64 -10.02
C VAL A 115 14.64 10.40 -9.59
N PRO A 116 15.34 9.75 -10.52
CA PRO A 116 16.27 8.68 -10.17
C PRO A 116 17.24 9.23 -9.14
N GLY A 117 17.32 8.59 -7.96
CA GLY A 117 18.20 9.05 -6.88
C GLY A 117 17.54 9.90 -5.80
N GLY A 118 16.20 9.91 -5.69
CA GLY A 118 15.51 10.42 -4.50
C GLY A 118 16.13 9.85 -3.23
N SER A 119 16.86 10.69 -2.49
CA SER A 119 17.57 10.31 -1.27
C SER A 119 16.59 9.77 -0.23
N ALA A 120 17.00 8.76 0.53
CA ALA A 120 16.29 8.31 1.74
C ALA A 120 16.01 9.46 2.75
N ALA A 121 16.69 10.60 2.57
CA ALA A 121 16.52 11.85 3.30
C ALA A 121 15.42 12.79 2.76
N ASP A 122 14.56 12.38 1.80
CA ASP A 122 13.38 13.17 1.40
C ASP A 122 12.55 13.51 2.66
N PRO A 123 12.47 14.80 3.07
CA PRO A 123 11.70 15.20 4.23
C PRO A 123 10.21 14.87 4.06
N GLY A 124 9.70 14.83 2.82
CA GLY A 124 8.34 14.41 2.49
C GLY A 124 8.08 12.95 2.81
N ARG A 125 9.08 12.06 2.69
CA ARG A 125 8.93 10.61 2.93
C ARG A 125 8.47 10.29 4.34
N ARG A 126 9.03 10.96 5.35
CA ARG A 126 8.62 10.77 6.75
C ARG A 126 7.16 11.17 6.98
N LEU A 127 6.72 12.27 6.38
CA LEU A 127 5.33 12.73 6.46
C LEU A 127 4.39 11.79 5.72
N ARG A 128 4.76 11.28 4.53
CA ARG A 128 3.97 10.28 3.80
C ARG A 128 3.76 9.00 4.62
N VAL A 129 4.85 8.43 5.18
CA VAL A 129 4.76 7.26 6.06
C VAL A 129 3.88 7.54 7.28
N ARG A 130 4.02 8.72 7.91
CA ARG A 130 3.17 9.10 9.06
C ARG A 130 1.70 9.23 8.68
N ASN A 131 1.40 9.96 7.61
CA ASN A 131 0.04 10.10 7.07
C ASN A 131 -0.55 8.73 6.76
N ALA A 132 0.29 7.81 6.27
CA ALA A 132 -0.14 6.48 5.93
C ALA A 132 -0.56 5.63 7.12
N LEU A 133 0.26 5.66 8.16
CA LEU A 133 -0.10 5.02 9.41
C LEU A 133 -1.36 5.65 10.01
N MET A 134 -1.54 6.97 9.91
CA MET A 134 -2.72 7.64 10.45
C MET A 134 -4.02 7.22 9.76
N LEU A 135 -4.09 7.17 8.41
CA LEU A 135 -5.32 6.69 7.77
C LEU A 135 -5.52 5.19 8.03
N TYR A 136 -4.45 4.39 8.06
CA TYR A 136 -4.59 2.97 8.33
C TYR A 136 -5.13 2.72 9.74
N GLU A 137 -4.55 3.35 10.76
CA GLU A 137 -5.00 3.22 12.16
C GLU A 137 -6.41 3.80 12.36
N GLY A 138 -6.70 4.96 11.77
CA GLY A 138 -7.96 5.67 11.98
C GLY A 138 -9.13 5.16 11.15
N LEU A 139 -8.87 4.69 9.92
CA LEU A 139 -9.91 4.43 8.91
C LEU A 139 -9.95 3.00 8.41
N VAL A 140 -8.85 2.23 8.51
CA VAL A 140 -8.78 0.87 7.95
C VAL A 140 -8.82 -0.19 9.05
N ARG A 141 -7.89 -0.14 10.01
CA ARG A 141 -7.76 -1.13 11.10
C ARG A 141 -9.08 -1.40 11.84
N PRO A 142 -9.89 -0.39 12.21
CA PRO A 142 -11.15 -0.62 12.90
C PRO A 142 -12.17 -1.46 12.10
N TYR A 143 -12.02 -1.50 10.77
CA TYR A 143 -12.93 -2.17 9.84
C TYR A 143 -12.28 -3.35 9.12
N ALA A 144 -11.06 -3.74 9.51
CA ALA A 144 -10.25 -4.71 8.79
C ALA A 144 -10.86 -6.12 8.70
N GLY A 145 -11.81 -6.45 9.57
CA GLY A 145 -12.56 -7.72 9.55
C GLY A 145 -13.96 -7.63 8.92
N ARG A 146 -14.32 -6.53 8.24
CA ARG A 146 -15.68 -6.31 7.73
C ARG A 146 -15.72 -6.28 6.20
N GLY A 147 -16.80 -6.81 5.64
CA GLY A 147 -17.12 -6.67 4.21
C GLY A 147 -15.97 -7.15 3.31
N ALA A 148 -15.67 -6.36 2.28
CA ALA A 148 -14.61 -6.64 1.30
C ALA A 148 -13.20 -6.16 1.73
N ILE A 149 -13.06 -5.58 2.92
CA ILE A 149 -11.78 -5.01 3.38
C ILE A 149 -10.64 -6.04 3.45
N PRO A 150 -10.85 -7.29 3.96
CA PRO A 150 -9.79 -8.30 3.95
C PRO A 150 -9.25 -8.62 2.56
N GLU A 151 -10.13 -8.72 1.56
CA GLU A 151 -9.77 -8.96 0.16
C GLU A 151 -8.98 -7.79 -0.43
N LEU A 152 -9.40 -6.55 -0.18
CA LEU A 152 -8.69 -5.36 -0.63
C LEU A 152 -7.30 -5.27 0.00
N MET A 153 -7.17 -5.58 1.28
CA MET A 153 -5.87 -5.63 1.96
C MET A 153 -4.92 -6.62 1.30
N ALA A 154 -5.41 -7.80 0.90
CA ALA A 154 -4.60 -8.79 0.19
C ALA A 154 -4.11 -8.29 -1.18
N CYS A 155 -4.88 -7.45 -1.87
CA CYS A 155 -4.46 -6.84 -3.13
C CYS A 155 -3.45 -5.70 -2.94
N VAL A 156 -3.60 -4.90 -1.87
CA VAL A 156 -2.80 -3.68 -1.68
C VAL A 156 -1.43 -3.96 -1.05
N LEU A 157 -1.35 -4.89 -0.08
CA LEU A 157 -0.13 -5.15 0.68
C LEU A 157 1.11 -5.48 -0.19
N PRO A 158 1.02 -6.35 -1.22
CA PRO A 158 2.16 -6.62 -2.10
C PRO A 158 2.65 -5.37 -2.85
N GLY A 159 1.72 -4.53 -3.33
CA GLY A 159 2.04 -3.28 -4.02
C GLY A 159 2.77 -2.29 -3.12
N LEU A 160 2.30 -2.14 -1.86
CA LEU A 160 2.98 -1.32 -0.86
C LEU A 160 4.39 -1.84 -0.55
N TRP A 161 4.57 -3.15 -0.47
CA TRP A 161 5.87 -3.75 -0.18
C TRP A 161 6.86 -3.54 -1.33
N ALA A 162 6.42 -3.76 -2.58
CA ALA A 162 7.25 -3.66 -3.77
C ALA A 162 7.53 -2.22 -4.22
N ALA A 163 6.93 -1.20 -3.58
CA ALA A 163 7.13 0.20 -3.93
C ALA A 163 8.63 0.60 -3.86
N GLY A 164 9.14 1.12 -4.98
CA GLY A 164 10.57 1.38 -5.20
C GLY A 164 11.19 2.45 -4.30
N ASP A 165 10.38 3.33 -3.71
CA ASP A 165 10.85 4.37 -2.77
C ASP A 165 11.00 3.86 -1.32
N GLY A 166 10.61 2.61 -1.08
CA GLY A 166 10.65 1.95 0.21
C GLY A 166 9.75 2.57 1.28
N ALA A 167 8.88 3.52 0.97
CA ALA A 167 7.96 4.12 1.94
C ALA A 167 6.85 3.13 2.33
N GLY A 168 6.27 2.42 1.35
CA GLY A 168 5.24 1.41 1.61
C GLY A 168 5.77 0.24 2.44
N ARG A 169 7.00 -0.20 2.16
CA ARG A 169 7.72 -1.20 2.97
C ARG A 169 7.89 -0.78 4.43
N GLU A 170 8.23 0.49 4.67
CA GLU A 170 8.35 1.05 6.03
C GLU A 170 7.00 1.10 6.75
N VAL A 171 5.92 1.47 6.05
CA VAL A 171 4.55 1.43 6.60
C VAL A 171 4.18 0.01 7.04
N VAL A 172 4.37 -0.98 6.17
CA VAL A 172 4.08 -2.39 6.50
C VAL A 172 4.90 -2.84 7.70
N ARG A 173 6.22 -2.56 7.74
CA ARG A 173 7.07 -2.90 8.88
C ARG A 173 6.60 -2.28 10.18
N ARG A 174 6.16 -1.02 10.16
CA ARG A 174 5.64 -0.34 11.37
C ARG A 174 4.33 -0.93 11.84
N ILE A 175 3.41 -1.25 10.94
CA ILE A 175 2.15 -1.92 11.29
C ILE A 175 2.44 -3.27 11.95
N VAL A 176 3.30 -4.09 11.33
CA VAL A 176 3.70 -5.41 11.87
C VAL A 176 4.48 -5.29 13.18
N GLY A 177 5.30 -4.26 13.31
CA GLY A 177 6.05 -3.97 14.54
C GLY A 177 5.19 -3.47 15.70
N THR A 178 3.92 -3.11 15.46
CA THR A 178 2.99 -2.80 16.55
C THR A 178 2.60 -4.08 17.29
N ARG A 179 2.40 -4.01 18.62
CA ARG A 179 1.89 -5.14 19.41
C ARG A 179 0.36 -5.35 19.25
N GLN A 180 -0.25 -4.76 18.23
CA GLN A 180 -1.69 -4.83 17.98
C GLN A 180 -1.97 -5.79 16.82
N LEU A 181 -3.21 -6.27 16.74
CA LEU A 181 -3.66 -7.05 15.59
C LEU A 181 -3.56 -6.18 14.33
N THR A 182 -2.85 -6.68 13.33
CA THR A 182 -2.61 -5.96 12.07
C THR A 182 -3.84 -5.90 11.17
N GLY A 183 -4.91 -6.63 11.47
CA GLY A 183 -6.10 -6.67 10.60
C GLY A 183 -5.84 -7.15 9.17
N PHE A 184 -4.65 -7.67 8.84
CA PHE A 184 -4.33 -8.12 7.46
C PHE A 184 -5.16 -9.35 7.06
N GLY A 185 -5.58 -10.14 8.05
CA GLY A 185 -6.20 -11.43 7.81
C GLY A 185 -5.24 -12.44 7.18
N GLU A 186 -5.68 -13.69 7.07
CA GLU A 186 -4.86 -14.77 6.50
C GLU A 186 -4.48 -14.51 5.04
N LYS A 187 -5.44 -14.06 4.22
CA LYS A 187 -5.23 -13.74 2.81
C LYS A 187 -4.21 -12.61 2.63
N GLY A 188 -4.27 -11.57 3.45
CA GLY A 188 -3.32 -10.46 3.42
C GLY A 188 -1.90 -10.90 3.76
N TRP A 189 -1.74 -11.70 4.82
CA TRP A 189 -0.45 -12.30 5.16
C TRP A 189 0.11 -13.19 4.06
N LYS A 190 -0.71 -14.07 3.49
CA LYS A 190 -0.31 -14.96 2.39
C LYS A 190 0.14 -14.16 1.16
N ALA A 191 -0.60 -13.11 0.79
CA ALA A 191 -0.24 -12.25 -0.33
C ALA A 191 1.08 -11.51 -0.08
N LEU A 192 1.27 -10.95 1.11
CA LEU A 192 2.50 -10.26 1.49
C LEU A 192 3.72 -11.19 1.45
N PHE A 193 3.64 -12.38 2.05
CA PHE A 193 4.74 -13.34 2.02
C PHE A 193 5.02 -13.87 0.61
N GLY A 194 3.99 -14.05 -0.21
CA GLY A 194 4.14 -14.39 -1.62
C GLY A 194 4.98 -13.35 -2.37
N GLY A 195 4.65 -12.07 -2.21
CA GLY A 195 5.40 -10.96 -2.82
C GLY A 195 6.85 -10.86 -2.31
N VAL A 196 7.08 -11.06 -1.00
CA VAL A 196 8.44 -11.09 -0.43
C VAL A 196 9.28 -12.24 -1.02
N ALA A 197 8.67 -13.42 -1.18
CA ALA A 197 9.36 -14.59 -1.73
C ALA A 197 9.71 -14.43 -3.22
N GLU A 198 8.91 -13.66 -3.98
CA GLU A 198 9.25 -13.27 -5.36
C GLU A 198 10.47 -12.34 -5.41
N GLU A 199 10.48 -11.29 -4.59
CA GLU A 199 11.60 -10.36 -4.48
C GLU A 199 12.92 -11.07 -4.10
N CYS A 200 12.87 -12.02 -3.17
CA CYS A 200 14.04 -12.84 -2.79
C CYS A 200 14.57 -13.66 -3.97
N ARG A 201 13.67 -14.30 -4.74
CA ARG A 201 14.06 -15.11 -5.92
C ARG A 201 14.68 -14.24 -7.01
N GLU A 202 14.17 -13.04 -7.23
CA GLU A 202 14.75 -12.08 -8.17
C GLU A 202 16.15 -11.66 -7.74
N TYR A 203 16.33 -11.31 -6.46
CA TYR A 203 17.62 -10.93 -5.90
C TYR A 203 18.66 -12.06 -6.00
N GLU A 204 18.28 -13.30 -5.66
CA GLU A 204 19.14 -14.46 -5.82
C GLU A 204 19.53 -14.71 -7.28
N ALA A 205 18.58 -14.56 -8.21
CA ALA A 205 18.85 -14.69 -9.64
C ALA A 205 19.79 -13.59 -10.16
N GLU A 206 19.65 -12.36 -9.68
CA GLU A 206 20.55 -11.24 -9.99
C GLU A 206 21.96 -11.46 -9.42
N ALA A 207 22.07 -11.89 -8.17
CA ALA A 207 23.34 -12.26 -7.55
C ALA A 207 24.02 -13.41 -8.30
N ALA A 208 23.26 -14.43 -8.73
CA ALA A 208 23.77 -15.52 -9.55
C ALA A 208 24.25 -15.05 -10.93
N ARG A 209 23.58 -14.07 -11.55
CA ARG A 209 24.04 -13.46 -12.81
C ARG A 209 25.29 -12.61 -12.61
N ALA A 210 25.38 -11.85 -11.51
CA ALA A 210 26.54 -11.02 -11.18
C ALA A 210 27.79 -11.89 -10.93
N THR A 211 27.66 -12.97 -10.15
CA THR A 211 28.74 -13.93 -9.91
C THR A 211 29.16 -14.67 -11.20
N ARG A 212 28.22 -15.06 -12.07
CA ARG A 212 28.53 -15.62 -13.40
C ARG A 212 29.26 -14.63 -14.31
N ARG A 213 28.89 -13.34 -14.27
CA ARG A 213 29.61 -12.30 -14.98
C ARG A 213 31.03 -12.17 -14.42
N GLU A 214 31.19 -12.04 -13.11
CA GLU A 214 32.51 -11.87 -12.48
C GLU A 214 33.43 -13.06 -12.76
N THR A 215 32.94 -14.30 -12.62
CA THR A 215 33.69 -15.52 -12.95
C THR A 215 34.08 -15.57 -14.43
N ARG A 216 33.19 -15.17 -15.35
CA ARG A 216 33.50 -15.05 -16.79
C ARG A 216 34.55 -13.97 -17.07
N TRP A 217 34.47 -12.82 -16.39
CA TRP A 217 35.46 -11.75 -16.49
C TRP A 217 36.83 -12.19 -15.95
N ARG A 218 36.87 -12.87 -14.79
CA ARG A 218 38.10 -13.44 -14.23
C ARG A 218 38.71 -14.50 -15.16
N ARG A 219 37.89 -15.37 -15.76
CA ARG A 219 38.38 -16.37 -16.73
C ARG A 219 38.94 -15.72 -17.98
N ARG A 220 38.34 -14.64 -18.49
CA ARG A 220 38.89 -13.87 -19.62
C ARG A 220 40.19 -13.14 -19.27
N ARG A 221 40.33 -12.67 -18.03
CA ARG A 221 41.54 -11.98 -17.55
C ARG A 221 42.67 -12.97 -17.21
N GLY A 222 42.33 -14.16 -16.72
CA GLY A 222 43.27 -15.25 -16.42
C GLY A 222 43.82 -16.01 -17.63
N VAL A 223 43.27 -15.82 -18.84
CA VAL A 223 43.89 -16.31 -20.09
C VAL A 223 45.12 -15.46 -20.49
N ALA A 224 45.38 -14.34 -19.81
CA ALA A 224 46.61 -13.55 -19.98
C ALA A 224 47.68 -13.82 -18.89
N ASP A 225 47.37 -14.60 -17.84
CA ASP A 225 48.26 -14.82 -16.68
C ASP A 225 48.46 -16.32 -16.38
N ASP A 226 48.71 -17.15 -17.40
CA ASP A 226 49.15 -18.55 -17.23
C ASP A 226 50.65 -18.63 -16.81
N ALA A 227 51.12 -17.68 -16.02
CA ALA A 227 52.51 -17.59 -15.55
C ALA A 227 52.61 -17.16 -14.07
N ALA A 228 51.81 -17.74 -13.17
CA ALA A 228 52.08 -17.62 -11.73
C ALA A 228 51.71 -18.90 -10.99
N ARG A 229 52.63 -19.85 -11.03
CA ARG A 229 52.71 -21.05 -10.19
C ARG A 229 52.60 -20.62 -8.72
N LEU A 230 51.50 -20.92 -8.03
CA LEU A 230 51.43 -20.81 -6.57
C LEU A 230 52.29 -21.93 -5.96
N ASP A 231 53.55 -21.62 -5.74
CA ASP A 231 54.50 -22.45 -5.04
C ASP A 231 54.22 -22.36 -3.52
N LEU A 232 53.15 -23.02 -3.08
CA LEU A 232 52.87 -23.21 -1.67
C LEU A 232 53.81 -24.30 -1.14
N LYS A 233 54.81 -23.88 -0.36
CA LYS A 233 55.77 -24.79 0.28
C LYS A 233 55.02 -25.85 1.10
N PRO A 234 55.41 -27.13 1.02
CA PRO A 234 54.68 -28.26 1.60
C PRO A 234 54.46 -28.18 3.13
N GLY A 235 55.22 -27.34 3.84
CA GLY A 235 55.02 -27.10 5.28
C GLY A 235 53.79 -26.25 5.65
N GLN A 236 53.24 -25.45 4.73
CA GLN A 236 52.14 -24.51 5.04
C GLN A 236 50.76 -25.19 5.03
N LEU A 237 50.62 -26.29 4.30
CA LEU A 237 49.39 -27.10 4.28
C LEU A 237 49.11 -27.76 5.64
N TRP A 238 50.16 -28.25 6.29
CA TRP A 238 50.05 -28.87 7.62
C TRP A 238 49.61 -27.88 8.70
N VAL A 239 50.08 -26.63 8.60
CA VAL A 239 49.68 -25.55 9.53
C VAL A 239 48.21 -25.19 9.34
N SER A 240 47.72 -25.11 8.08
CA SER A 240 46.30 -24.83 7.83
C SER A 240 45.38 -25.97 8.29
N ALA A 241 45.80 -27.22 8.11
CA ALA A 241 45.04 -28.38 8.55
C ALA A 241 44.96 -28.45 10.08
N LEU A 242 46.07 -28.17 10.78
CA LEU A 242 46.12 -28.12 12.24
C LEU A 242 45.23 -27.01 12.82
N LEU A 243 45.26 -25.81 12.22
CA LEU A 243 44.40 -24.70 12.62
C LEU A 243 42.91 -25.01 12.42
N GLY A 244 42.56 -25.67 11.31
CA GLY A 244 41.20 -26.15 11.07
C GLY A 244 40.74 -27.15 12.12
N PHE A 245 41.60 -28.10 12.50
CA PHE A 245 41.28 -29.10 13.52
C PHE A 245 41.09 -28.46 14.91
N ILE A 246 41.94 -27.50 15.29
CA ILE A 246 41.82 -26.77 16.56
C ILE A 246 40.52 -25.96 16.61
N ALA A 247 40.15 -25.29 15.51
CA ALA A 247 38.92 -24.54 15.43
C ALA A 247 37.67 -25.43 15.63
N VAL A 248 37.66 -26.61 14.99
CA VAL A 248 36.57 -27.58 15.15
C VAL A 248 36.49 -28.12 16.58
N ALA A 249 37.63 -28.44 17.21
CA ALA A 249 37.68 -28.91 18.59
C ALA A 249 37.14 -27.86 19.58
N LEU A 250 37.48 -26.59 19.41
CA LEU A 250 36.97 -25.50 20.25
C LEU A 250 35.45 -25.34 20.13
N VAL A 251 34.91 -25.42 18.92
CA VAL A 251 33.45 -25.37 18.69
C VAL A 251 32.75 -26.54 19.39
N LEU A 252 33.31 -27.75 19.31
CA LEU A 252 32.78 -28.93 19.98
C LEU A 252 32.74 -28.79 21.51
N ILE A 253 33.79 -28.22 22.10
CA ILE A 253 33.86 -27.97 23.56
C ILE A 253 32.75 -27.00 23.99
N VAL A 254 32.53 -25.91 23.23
CA VAL A 254 31.49 -24.92 23.54
C VAL A 254 30.10 -25.54 23.45
N VAL A 255 29.84 -26.38 22.44
CA VAL A 255 28.55 -27.05 22.27
C VAL A 255 28.27 -28.04 23.41
N ILE A 256 29.28 -28.80 23.86
CA ILE A 256 29.14 -29.74 24.98
C ILE A 256 28.95 -29.01 26.32
N ALA A 257 29.58 -27.84 26.50
CA ALA A 257 29.43 -27.05 27.73
C ALA A 257 28.09 -26.28 27.81
N ALA A 258 27.36 -26.14 26.70
CA ALA A 258 26.11 -25.38 26.60
C ALA A 258 24.84 -26.25 26.52
N GLY A 259 24.97 -27.58 26.51
CA GLY A 259 23.87 -28.55 26.55
C GLY A 259 23.88 -29.36 27.84
#